data_AF-A0A1H7IM38-F1
#
_entry.id   AF-A0A1H7IM38-F1
#
_cell.length_a   1.000
_cell.length_b   1.000
_cell.length_c   1.000
_cell.angle_alpha   90.00
_cell.angle_beta   90.00
_cell.angle_gamma   90.00
#
_symmetry.space_group_name_H-M   'P 1'
#
loop_
_entity.id
_entity.type
_entity.pdbx_description
1 polymer ?
#
loop_
_entity_poly.entity_id
_entity_poly.type
_entity_poly.pdbx_seq_one_letter_code
_entity_poly.pdbx_strand_id
1 'polypeptide(L)'
;MHWATPTARLLPRLVTGRTAGPVFLADRRAPSSGRRAPASGDVCPVTGRGRLSYPRAEYLFKTASAELDPHRQGWTLHQLRHSALQHLAQAGRTAPELQAKSRHQHLASLGRYVRLGEETSARITAEADPIQRRRPR
;
A
#
# COMPACT_ATOMS: atom_id res chain seq x y z
N MET A 1 1.95 8.20 -11.22
CA MET A 1 1.15 8.93 -10.20
C MET A 1 1.58 8.46 -8.82
N HIS A 2 1.99 9.36 -7.92
CA HIS A 2 2.33 9.05 -6.53
C HIS A 2 1.24 9.62 -5.61
N TRP A 3 0.58 8.75 -4.84
CA TRP A 3 -0.47 9.07 -3.89
C TRP A 3 0.17 9.54 -2.58
N ALA A 4 0.43 10.84 -2.48
CA ALA A 4 1.19 11.44 -1.38
C ALA A 4 0.30 11.90 -0.20
N THR A 5 0.89 12.68 0.70
CA THR A 5 0.26 13.28 1.88
C THR A 5 -1.16 13.85 1.66
N PRO A 6 -1.47 14.53 0.54
CA PRO A 6 -2.83 15.04 0.32
C PRO A 6 -3.91 13.94 0.29
N THR A 7 -3.62 12.78 -0.32
CA THR A 7 -4.57 11.66 -0.35
C THR A 7 -4.69 11.00 1.03
N ALA A 8 -3.60 10.96 1.80
CA ALA A 8 -3.63 10.46 3.17
C ALA A 8 -4.54 11.29 4.10
N ARG A 9 -4.72 12.59 3.83
CA ARG A 9 -5.65 13.46 4.60
C ARG A 9 -7.12 13.10 4.42
N LEU A 10 -7.48 12.36 3.37
CA LEU A 10 -8.85 11.86 3.16
C LEU A 10 -9.13 10.60 3.98
N LEU A 11 -8.08 9.85 4.36
CA LEU A 11 -8.23 8.60 5.10
C LEU A 11 -8.93 8.80 6.44
N PRO A 12 -8.58 9.79 7.29
CA PRO A 12 -9.31 10.08 8.51
C PRO A 12 -10.81 10.21 8.26
N ARG A 13 -11.24 10.97 7.25
CA ARG A 13 -12.67 11.12 6.91
C ARG A 13 -13.35 9.79 6.55
N LEU A 14 -12.63 8.90 5.87
CA LEU A 14 -13.14 7.58 5.49
C LEU A 14 -13.23 6.62 6.68
N VAL A 15 -12.34 6.77 7.67
CA VAL A 15 -12.27 5.90 8.86
C VAL A 15 -12.84 6.53 10.13
N THR A 16 -13.32 7.77 10.09
CA THR A 16 -13.89 8.47 11.26
C THR A 16 -14.96 7.59 11.92
N GLY A 17 -14.84 7.40 13.23
CA GLY A 17 -15.76 6.57 14.01
C GLY A 17 -15.56 5.05 13.84
N ARG A 18 -14.61 4.60 13.01
CA ARG A 18 -14.28 3.18 12.82
C ARG A 18 -13.07 2.80 13.66
N THR A 19 -13.28 1.92 14.62
CA THR A 19 -12.20 1.33 15.44
C THR A 19 -11.85 -0.10 15.02
N ALA A 20 -12.70 -0.75 14.22
CA ALA A 20 -12.51 -2.12 13.75
C ALA A 20 -13.26 -2.43 12.44
N GLY A 21 -12.92 -3.58 11.85
CA GLY A 21 -13.60 -4.15 10.68
C GLY A 21 -13.13 -3.61 9.32
N PRO A 22 -13.62 -4.19 8.21
CA PRO A 22 -13.11 -3.95 6.87
C PRO A 22 -13.60 -2.64 6.25
N VAL A 23 -12.73 -1.86 5.60
CA VAL A 23 -13.07 -0.53 5.04
C VAL A 23 -14.06 -0.63 3.87
N PHE A 24 -13.81 -1.50 2.90
CA PHE A 24 -14.67 -1.70 1.73
C PHE A 24 -15.79 -2.68 2.04
N LEU A 25 -17.01 -2.16 2.25
CA LEU A 25 -18.19 -2.92 2.64
C LEU A 25 -19.16 -3.10 1.49
N ALA A 26 -19.82 -4.26 1.44
CA ALA A 26 -20.98 -4.47 0.60
C ALA A 26 -22.20 -3.71 1.14
N ASP A 27 -23.14 -3.37 0.27
CA ASP A 27 -24.37 -2.69 0.68
C ASP A 27 -25.28 -3.57 1.53
N ARG A 28 -25.25 -4.89 1.27
CA ARG A 28 -26.05 -5.89 1.96
C ARG A 28 -25.33 -6.41 3.21
N ARG A 29 -26.11 -6.76 4.23
CA ARG A 29 -25.58 -7.45 5.43
C ARG A 29 -25.04 -8.83 5.06
N ALA A 30 -23.97 -9.24 5.72
CA ALA A 30 -23.41 -10.57 5.57
C ALA A 30 -24.37 -11.61 6.17
N PRO A 31 -24.45 -12.82 5.59
CA PRO A 31 -25.09 -13.95 6.26
C PRO A 31 -24.44 -14.19 7.63
N SER A 32 -25.25 -14.39 8.66
CA SER A 32 -24.79 -14.66 10.03
C SER A 32 -24.42 -16.13 10.27
N SER A 33 -24.83 -17.04 9.38
CA SER A 33 -24.56 -18.48 9.50
C SER A 33 -24.52 -19.18 8.14
N GLY A 34 -24.05 -20.42 8.14
CA GLY A 34 -23.98 -21.30 6.97
C GLY A 34 -22.72 -21.13 6.12
N ARG A 35 -22.61 -21.92 5.04
CA ARG A 35 -21.41 -22.00 4.18
C ARG A 35 -21.01 -20.65 3.54
N ARG A 36 -21.95 -19.71 3.43
CA ARG A 36 -21.72 -18.37 2.84
C ARG A 36 -21.38 -17.30 3.87
N ALA A 37 -21.38 -17.62 5.17
CA ALA A 37 -20.99 -16.68 6.21
C ALA A 37 -19.47 -16.40 6.10
N PRO A 38 -19.07 -15.13 5.94
CA PRO A 38 -17.66 -14.76 5.89
C PRO A 38 -17.00 -14.90 7.28
N ALA A 39 -15.67 -14.92 7.31
CA ALA A 39 -14.92 -14.89 8.56
C ALA A 39 -15.31 -13.64 9.38
N SER A 40 -15.27 -13.75 10.70
CA SER A 40 -15.64 -12.64 11.62
C SER A 40 -14.88 -11.35 11.32
N GLY A 41 -13.59 -11.45 10.95
CA GLY A 41 -12.76 -10.31 10.56
C GLY A 41 -13.17 -9.62 9.25
N ASP A 42 -13.95 -10.28 8.40
CA ASP A 42 -14.49 -9.73 7.16
C ASP A 42 -15.92 -9.18 7.33
N VAL A 43 -16.42 -9.07 8.56
CA VAL A 43 -17.72 -8.44 8.87
C VAL A 43 -17.49 -7.17 9.67
N CYS A 44 -18.18 -6.08 9.31
CA CYS A 44 -18.19 -4.87 10.12
C CYS A 44 -19.00 -5.13 11.40
N PRO A 45 -18.43 -4.97 12.61
CA PRO A 45 -19.12 -5.30 13.85
C PRO A 45 -20.30 -4.36 14.15
N VAL A 46 -20.28 -3.15 13.59
CA VAL A 46 -21.34 -2.14 13.80
C VAL A 46 -22.50 -2.33 12.81
N THR A 47 -22.20 -2.57 11.52
CA THR A 47 -23.23 -2.58 10.47
C THR A 47 -23.68 -3.98 10.06
N GLY A 48 -22.92 -5.02 10.43
CA GLY A 48 -23.12 -6.40 9.97
C GLY A 48 -22.84 -6.60 8.48
N ARG A 49 -22.29 -5.60 7.78
CA ARG A 49 -21.96 -5.70 6.35
C ARG A 49 -20.66 -6.47 6.15
N GLY A 50 -20.65 -7.34 5.15
CA GLY A 50 -19.46 -8.08 4.75
C GLY A 50 -18.49 -7.22 3.96
N ARG A 51 -17.21 -7.59 3.99
CA ARG A 51 -16.17 -7.04 3.14
C ARG A 51 -16.48 -7.34 1.68
N LEU A 52 -16.21 -6.37 0.80
CA LEU A 52 -16.22 -6.60 -0.64
C LEU A 52 -15.12 -7.56 -1.07
N SER A 53 -15.44 -8.43 -2.02
CA SER A 53 -14.41 -9.19 -2.72
C SER A 53 -13.41 -8.25 -3.39
N TYR A 54 -12.15 -8.67 -3.53
CA TYR A 54 -11.12 -7.85 -4.16
C TYR A 54 -11.54 -7.36 -5.56
N PRO A 55 -12.05 -8.22 -6.48
CA PRO A 55 -12.47 -7.78 -7.80
C PRO A 55 -13.59 -6.73 -7.77
N ARG A 56 -14.55 -6.86 -6.84
CA ARG A 56 -15.65 -5.88 -6.72
C ARG A 56 -15.15 -4.56 -6.15
N ALA A 57 -14.28 -4.62 -5.13
CA ALA A 57 -13.66 -3.42 -4.57
C ALA A 57 -12.80 -2.69 -5.61
N GLU A 58 -12.03 -3.44 -6.41
CA GLU A 58 -11.22 -2.88 -7.48
C GLU A 58 -12.07 -2.27 -8.59
N TYR A 59 -13.15 -2.94 -9.01
CA TYR A 59 -14.11 -2.37 -9.97
C TYR A 59 -14.66 -1.03 -9.48
N LEU A 60 -15.19 -0.98 -8.26
CA LEU A 60 -15.77 0.25 -7.70
C LEU A 60 -14.73 1.35 -7.56
N PHE A 61 -13.50 1.01 -7.16
CA PHE A 61 -12.42 1.97 -7.03
C PHE A 61 -11.98 2.54 -8.39
N LYS A 62 -11.88 1.70 -9.43
CA LYS A 62 -11.62 2.16 -10.80
C LYS A 62 -12.72 3.10 -11.27
N THR A 63 -13.99 2.71 -11.12
CA THR A 63 -15.12 3.55 -11.53
C THR A 63 -15.12 4.89 -10.81
N ALA A 64 -14.95 4.91 -9.49
CA ALA A 64 -14.97 6.13 -8.68
C ALA A 64 -13.77 7.06 -8.96
N SER A 65 -12.67 6.52 -9.48
CA SER A 65 -11.46 7.29 -9.74
C SER A 65 -11.23 7.59 -11.22
N ALA A 66 -12.12 7.14 -12.11
CA ALA A 66 -12.00 7.35 -13.56
C ALA A 66 -12.01 8.85 -13.92
N GLU A 67 -12.83 9.66 -13.27
CA GLU A 67 -12.87 11.11 -13.49
C GLU A 67 -11.60 11.82 -13.00
N LEU A 68 -10.89 11.21 -12.03
CA LEU A 68 -9.65 11.73 -11.46
C LEU A 68 -8.40 11.25 -12.23
N ASP A 69 -8.57 10.28 -13.12
CA ASP A 69 -7.50 9.75 -13.97
C ASP A 69 -7.46 10.53 -15.29
N PRO A 70 -6.32 11.16 -15.65
CA PRO A 70 -6.16 11.83 -16.94
C PRO A 70 -6.49 10.95 -18.15
N HIS A 71 -6.31 9.63 -18.03
CA HIS A 71 -6.61 8.66 -19.09
C HIS A 71 -8.04 8.10 -19.03
N ARG A 72 -8.84 8.49 -18.03
CA ARG A 72 -10.21 8.03 -17.77
C ARG A 72 -10.37 6.51 -17.63
N GLN A 73 -9.32 5.80 -17.23
CA GLN A 73 -9.34 4.35 -17.01
C GLN A 73 -9.57 3.99 -15.54
N GLY A 74 -9.29 4.93 -14.65
CA GLY A 74 -9.38 4.77 -13.21
C GLY A 74 -8.17 4.01 -12.65
N TRP A 75 -7.88 4.27 -11.39
CA TRP A 75 -6.76 3.67 -10.68
C TRP A 75 -7.15 2.31 -10.10
N THR A 76 -6.17 1.43 -9.89
CA THR A 76 -6.37 0.09 -9.32
C THR A 76 -5.94 0.04 -7.85
N LEU A 77 -6.49 -0.92 -7.09
CA LEU A 77 -6.05 -1.17 -5.71
C LEU A 77 -4.59 -1.65 -5.67
N HIS A 78 -4.14 -2.31 -6.73
CA HIS A 78 -2.74 -2.67 -6.90
C HIS A 78 -1.84 -1.42 -6.99
N GLN A 79 -2.21 -0.44 -7.83
CA GLN A 79 -1.48 0.83 -7.95
C GLN A 79 -1.44 1.61 -6.62
N LEU A 80 -2.55 1.61 -5.86
CA LEU A 80 -2.59 2.20 -4.52
C LEU A 80 -1.56 1.55 -3.59
N ARG A 81 -1.49 0.21 -3.60
CA ARG A 81 -0.49 -0.54 -2.81
C ARG A 81 0.95 -0.24 -3.25
N HIS A 82 1.21 -0.16 -4.56
CA HIS A 82 2.54 0.21 -5.08
C HIS A 82 2.94 1.61 -4.60
N SER A 83 2.02 2.57 -4.63
CA SER A 83 2.31 3.92 -4.16
C SER A 83 2.70 3.98 -2.68
N ALA A 84 2.02 3.20 -1.83
CA ALA A 84 2.37 3.12 -0.41
C ALA A 84 3.80 2.59 -0.18
N LEU A 85 4.21 1.57 -0.94
CA LEU A 85 5.56 1.01 -0.85
C LEU A 85 6.62 1.98 -1.39
N GLN A 86 6.30 2.71 -2.46
CA GLN A 86 7.17 3.76 -2.97
C GLN A 86 7.38 4.87 -1.95
N HIS A 87 6.33 5.32 -1.26
CA HIS A 87 6.46 6.35 -0.22
C HIS A 87 7.25 5.88 0.99
N LEU A 88 7.08 4.63 1.41
CA LEU A 88 7.89 4.07 2.48
C LEU A 88 9.37 3.97 2.08
N ALA A 89 9.66 3.57 0.85
CA ALA A 89 11.03 3.56 0.32
C ALA A 89 11.63 4.98 0.28
N GLN A 90 10.88 5.97 -0.20
CA GLN A 90 11.28 7.38 -0.19
C GLN A 90 11.51 7.94 1.22
N ALA A 91 10.78 7.43 2.21
CA ALA A 91 10.98 7.75 3.63
C ALA A 91 12.19 7.03 4.26
N GLY A 92 13.04 6.38 3.45
CA GLY A 92 14.26 5.71 3.90
C GLY A 92 14.06 4.31 4.48
N ARG A 93 12.88 3.69 4.30
CA ARG A 93 12.65 2.31 4.78
C ARG A 93 13.47 1.31 3.99
N THR A 94 14.05 0.36 4.71
CA THR A 94 14.88 -0.72 4.17
C THR A 94 14.04 -1.77 3.43
N ALA A 95 14.68 -2.55 2.55
CA ALA A 95 14.00 -3.64 1.84
C ALA A 95 13.31 -4.65 2.78
N PRO A 96 13.92 -5.08 3.91
CA PRO A 96 13.23 -5.94 4.89
C PRO A 96 11.99 -5.30 5.52
N GLU A 97 12.02 -4.01 5.87
CA GLU A 97 10.84 -3.30 6.40
C GLU A 97 9.70 -3.24 5.37
N LEU A 98 10.03 -2.96 4.10
CA LEU A 98 9.07 -3.00 3.01
C LEU A 98 8.53 -4.42 2.78
N GLN A 99 9.36 -5.45 2.92
CA GLN A 99 8.93 -6.85 2.82
C GLN A 99 7.94 -7.20 3.92
N ALA A 100 8.25 -6.86 5.17
CA ALA A 100 7.36 -7.10 6.31
C ALA A 100 6.01 -6.39 6.13
N LYS A 101 6.02 -5.13 5.68
CA LYS A 101 4.79 -4.36 5.45
C LYS A 101 3.95 -4.91 4.29
N SER A 102 4.60 -5.33 3.22
CA SER A 102 3.95 -5.78 1.99
C SER A 102 3.55 -7.26 2.04
N ARG A 103 4.27 -8.08 2.81
CA ARG A 103 4.20 -9.56 2.76
C ARG A 103 4.61 -10.12 1.40
N HIS A 104 5.60 -9.51 0.75
CA HIS A 104 6.21 -10.10 -0.44
C HIS A 104 7.01 -11.34 -0.03
N GLN A 105 6.81 -12.46 -0.75
CA GLN A 105 7.50 -13.71 -0.45
C GLN A 105 9.01 -13.62 -0.72
N HIS A 106 9.41 -12.85 -1.73
CA HIS A 106 10.81 -12.71 -2.13
C HIS A 106 11.25 -11.25 -2.10
N LEU A 107 12.40 -10.97 -1.48
CA LEU A 107 12.96 -9.63 -1.39
C LEU A 107 13.31 -9.04 -2.77
N ALA A 108 13.68 -9.89 -3.74
CA ALA A 108 13.93 -9.49 -5.12
C ALA A 108 12.74 -8.75 -5.77
N SER A 109 11.51 -9.08 -5.37
CA SER A 109 10.31 -8.41 -5.88
C SER A 109 10.17 -6.94 -5.42
N LEU A 110 10.97 -6.50 -4.45
CA LEU A 110 11.02 -5.12 -3.96
C LEU A 110 12.03 -4.26 -4.71
N GLY A 111 12.84 -4.83 -5.61
CA GLY A 111 13.86 -4.09 -6.35
C GLY A 111 13.33 -2.87 -7.10
N ARG A 112 12.04 -2.85 -7.45
CA ARG A 112 11.37 -1.68 -8.06
C ARG A 112 11.30 -0.47 -7.12
N TYR A 113 11.18 -0.67 -5.81
CA TYR A 113 11.00 0.42 -4.83
C TYR A 113 12.33 0.92 -4.25
N VAL A 114 13.34 0.07 -4.17
CA VAL A 114 14.60 0.32 -3.46
C VAL A 114 15.76 0.61 -4.43
N ARG A 115 15.46 1.05 -5.67
CA ARG A 115 16.52 1.51 -6.57
C ARG A 115 17.16 2.76 -5.98
N LEU A 116 18.34 2.58 -5.39
CA LEU A 116 19.21 3.67 -4.98
C LEU A 116 19.75 4.37 -6.23
N GLY A 117 19.81 5.69 -6.21
CA GLY A 117 20.40 6.46 -7.31
C GLY A 117 21.88 6.12 -7.49
N GLU A 118 22.42 6.35 -8.69
CA GLU A 118 23.83 6.10 -9.00
C GLU A 118 24.77 6.80 -8.01
N GLU A 119 24.46 8.02 -7.61
CA GLU A 119 25.24 8.77 -6.60
C GLU A 119 25.28 8.09 -5.23
N THR A 120 24.17 7.48 -4.79
CA THR A 120 24.14 6.76 -3.50
C THR A 120 24.95 5.48 -3.58
N SER A 121 24.86 4.77 -4.71
CA SER A 121 25.64 3.57 -4.98
C SER A 121 27.14 3.89 -5.05
N ALA A 122 27.51 4.96 -5.76
CA ALA A 122 28.88 5.44 -5.87
C ALA A 122 29.45 5.86 -4.50
N ARG A 123 28.66 6.55 -3.67
CA ARG A 123 29.07 6.91 -2.30
C ARG A 123 29.31 5.67 -1.43
N ILE A 124 28.39 4.70 -1.43
CA ILE A 124 28.56 3.46 -0.66
C ILE A 124 29.81 2.70 -1.11
N THR A 125 30.03 2.58 -2.43
CA THR A 125 31.23 1.97 -2.98
C THR A 125 32.49 2.71 -2.55
N ALA A 126 32.48 4.05 -2.60
CA ALA A 126 33.61 4.86 -2.16
C ALA A 126 33.86 4.73 -0.65
N GLU A 127 32.82 4.71 0.20
CA GLU A 127 32.95 4.52 1.66
C GLU A 127 33.49 3.14 2.02
N ALA A 128 33.12 2.11 1.24
CA ALA A 128 33.58 0.74 1.43
C ALA A 128 34.96 0.45 0.79
N ASP A 129 35.54 1.39 0.06
CA ASP A 129 36.84 1.21 -0.60
C ASP A 129 37.96 1.08 0.44
N PRO A 130 38.60 -0.11 0.57
CA PRO A 130 39.67 -0.33 1.54
C PRO A 130 40.94 0.48 1.25
N ILE A 131 41.08 1.02 0.02
CA ILE A 131 42.21 1.84 -0.42
C ILE A 131 41.97 3.33 -0.14
N GLN A 132 40.80 3.72 0.41
CA GLN A 132 40.54 5.08 0.88
C GLN A 132 41.68 5.55 1.77
N ARG A 133 42.50 6.48 1.24
CA ARG A 133 43.56 7.13 2.00
C ARG A 133 42.89 7.85 3.17
N ARG A 134 43.08 7.33 4.39
CA ARG A 134 42.60 7.97 5.63
C ARG A 134 42.96 9.45 5.58
N ARG A 135 41.94 10.32 5.53
CA ARG A 135 42.17 11.76 5.59
C ARG A 135 42.91 12.08 6.90
N PRO A 136 44.00 12.86 6.87
CA PRO A 136 44.61 13.36 8.09
C PRO A 136 43.59 14.24 8.82
N ARG A 137 43.52 14.07 10.14
CA ARG A 137 42.68 14.86 11.04
C ARG A 137 43.04 16.34 11.01
#